data_AF-A0A7Y3TVN0-F1
#
_entry.id   AF-A0A7Y3TVN0-F1
#
_cell.length_a   1.000
_cell.length_b   1.000
_cell.length_c   1.000
_cell.angle_alpha   90.00
_cell.angle_beta   90.00
_cell.angle_gamma   90.00
#
_symmetry.space_group_name_H-M   'P 1'
#
loop_
_entity.id
_entity.type
_entity.pdbx_description
1 polymer ?
#
loop_
_entity_poly.entity_id
_entity_poly.type
_entity_poly.pdbx_seq_one_letter_code
_entity_poly.pdbx_strand_id
1 'polypeptide(L)'
;MTLPLISSFKGFGAKLKPKRSHPSPQFQSIQEGEDAFLTLFPHRHDYIWAAHPQPMAKPAWQTESRHPLSDRLILQGGYLYGVRFGPKTHYLLFDIDSRSLYHPRHDPFAIARLVAALEVLGLVSYIAVTSSYSDGLHLYFPFEQAQKSYELAGAVQALLENAGFVFSPGQLELFPNDRGFVDGKPTLYAAHRLPLQLGSYLLDSDWEPIFSTPAEFVHQWRFCLRRNRITSRALKQVLKTAKRRRFSLSGKVDKFLNDLNAEIEPGWSGTGQTNRILGRIALRTYIFAKILYGHCLEGKALVEKMVEIATALPGYRDHCQHQHEIRHRVEEWAQSVETTTRYFPYKGRRAKPNRSSKPAETPSWHEQQLEDARGRISRAIALMLESNALPIGATARFSALTESGIGGATLYRHKDLWHPEYLMPANPPPYPPGLDIEREGNAPKYPSLLALKSSNVPSGKELSGARDSNAQAISSNTQENREGVEFVRQKLAEVEEVQAYKRAAQLELWHTHFCPAHVDKMRRWLESGDVILVAEAEVFFGLMQRASDYNLR
;
A
#
# COMPACT_ATOMS: atom_id res chain seq x y z
N MET A 1 30.39 -55.94 -62.25
CA MET A 1 30.62 -54.48 -62.28
C MET A 1 30.09 -53.90 -60.98
N THR A 2 31.00 -53.29 -60.23
CA THR A 2 30.84 -52.71 -58.89
C THR A 2 30.00 -51.44 -58.93
N LEU A 3 29.02 -51.32 -58.04
CA LEU A 3 28.43 -50.05 -57.64
C LEU A 3 28.46 -49.96 -56.10
N PRO A 4 29.10 -48.92 -55.53
CA PRO A 4 29.25 -48.76 -54.09
C PRO A 4 28.15 -47.88 -53.47
N LEU A 5 28.12 -47.97 -52.14
CA LEU A 5 27.16 -47.42 -51.19
C LEU A 5 27.17 -45.88 -51.04
N ILE A 6 25.96 -45.36 -50.82
CA ILE A 6 25.50 -44.42 -49.77
C ILE A 6 26.42 -43.24 -49.39
N SER A 7 25.90 -42.02 -49.56
CA SER A 7 26.21 -40.89 -48.68
C SER A 7 24.92 -40.24 -48.14
N SER A 8 24.98 -39.94 -46.84
CA SER A 8 23.95 -39.40 -45.98
C SER A 8 23.57 -37.96 -46.32
N PHE A 9 22.28 -37.66 -46.50
CA PHE A 9 21.75 -36.30 -46.46
C PHE A 9 20.86 -36.08 -45.23
N LYS A 10 21.33 -35.14 -44.40
CA LYS A 10 20.69 -34.57 -43.21
C LYS A 10 19.31 -34.03 -43.53
N GLY A 11 18.32 -34.44 -42.74
CA GLY A 11 17.00 -33.83 -42.71
C GLY A 11 17.05 -32.39 -42.20
N PHE A 12 16.57 -31.45 -43.02
CA PHE A 12 16.23 -30.10 -42.57
C PHE A 12 14.89 -30.15 -41.84
N GLY A 13 14.94 -30.21 -40.51
CA GLY A 13 13.79 -29.88 -39.66
C GLY A 13 13.48 -28.39 -39.79
N ALA A 14 12.43 -28.06 -40.54
CA ALA A 14 11.91 -26.70 -40.62
C ALA A 14 11.42 -26.25 -39.22
N LYS A 15 12.22 -25.43 -38.53
CA LYS A 15 11.78 -24.72 -37.32
C LYS A 15 10.67 -23.74 -37.71
N LEU A 16 9.43 -24.05 -37.34
CA LEU A 16 8.32 -23.12 -37.34
C LEU A 16 8.74 -21.88 -36.54
N LYS A 17 8.84 -20.73 -37.22
CA LYS A 17 9.07 -19.43 -36.57
C LYS A 17 7.90 -19.13 -35.63
N PRO A 18 8.15 -18.62 -34.41
CA PRO A 18 7.07 -18.20 -33.53
C PRO A 18 6.28 -17.08 -34.21
N LYS A 19 4.95 -17.23 -34.27
CA LYS A 19 4.04 -16.18 -34.73
C LYS A 19 4.33 -14.91 -33.94
N ARG A 20 4.68 -13.83 -34.64
CA ARG A 20 4.78 -12.49 -34.05
C ARG A 20 3.43 -12.17 -33.40
N SER A 21 3.39 -12.03 -32.08
CA SER A 21 2.22 -11.49 -31.40
C SER A 21 2.02 -10.07 -31.88
N HIS A 22 0.88 -9.80 -32.53
CA HIS A 22 0.48 -8.43 -32.80
C HIS A 22 0.38 -7.70 -31.44
N PRO A 23 0.97 -6.51 -31.29
CA PRO A 23 0.76 -5.72 -30.09
C PRO A 23 -0.73 -5.42 -29.99
N SER A 24 -1.33 -5.75 -28.83
CA SER A 24 -2.70 -5.37 -28.51
C SER A 24 -2.86 -3.85 -28.74
N PRO A 25 -3.97 -3.39 -29.34
CA PRO A 25 -4.19 -1.97 -29.52
C PRO A 25 -4.09 -1.27 -28.16
N GLN A 26 -3.19 -0.28 -28.05
CA GLN A 26 -3.12 0.57 -26.87
C GLN A 26 -4.40 1.39 -26.80
N PHE A 27 -5.31 1.02 -25.90
CA PHE A 27 -6.48 1.82 -25.60
C PHE A 27 -6.04 3.14 -24.98
N GLN A 28 -6.18 4.23 -25.71
CA GLN A 28 -5.99 5.59 -25.21
C GLN A 28 -7.33 6.10 -24.67
N SER A 29 -7.33 6.68 -23.48
CA SER A 29 -8.52 7.36 -22.96
C SER A 29 -8.81 8.59 -23.79
N ILE A 30 -10.10 8.87 -24.03
CA ILE A 30 -10.53 10.18 -24.51
C ILE A 30 -10.19 11.19 -23.42
N GLN A 31 -9.26 12.10 -23.74
CA GLN A 31 -8.95 13.27 -22.92
C GLN A 31 -9.76 14.44 -23.46
N GLU A 32 -10.64 15.00 -22.64
CA GLU A 32 -11.31 16.26 -22.93
C GLU A 32 -10.28 17.36 -22.61
N GLY A 33 -9.42 17.68 -23.60
CA GLY A 33 -8.15 18.40 -23.45
C GLY A 33 -8.22 19.84 -22.91
N GLU A 34 -9.38 20.31 -22.46
CA GLU A 34 -9.62 21.68 -21.98
C GLU A 34 -10.06 21.74 -20.51
N ASP A 35 -10.39 20.62 -19.86
CA ASP A 35 -10.79 20.63 -18.45
C ASP A 35 -9.56 20.68 -17.52
N ALA A 36 -9.31 21.87 -16.98
CA ALA A 36 -8.18 22.13 -16.10
C ALA A 36 -8.19 21.27 -14.82
N PHE A 37 -9.34 20.79 -14.36
CA PHE A 37 -9.43 19.92 -13.18
C PHE A 37 -9.02 18.49 -13.52
N LEU A 38 -9.49 17.95 -14.64
CA LEU A 38 -9.18 16.58 -15.06
C LEU A 38 -7.69 16.40 -15.37
N THR A 39 -7.03 17.43 -15.90
CA THR A 39 -5.59 17.39 -16.19
C THR A 39 -4.71 17.23 -14.94
N LEU A 40 -5.22 17.51 -13.74
CA LEU A 40 -4.46 17.39 -12.48
C LEU A 40 -4.10 15.94 -12.12
N PHE A 41 -4.82 14.95 -12.67
CA PHE A 41 -4.72 13.54 -12.26
C PHE A 41 -4.21 12.58 -13.34
N PRO A 42 -3.13 12.87 -14.09
CA PRO A 42 -2.84 12.30 -15.41
C PRO A 42 -2.70 10.78 -15.49
N HIS A 43 -2.50 10.09 -14.37
CA HIS A 43 -2.43 8.62 -14.33
C HIS A 43 -3.83 7.98 -14.29
N ARG A 44 -4.33 7.57 -15.46
CA ARG A 44 -5.68 7.01 -15.63
C ARG A 44 -5.77 5.48 -15.65
N HIS A 45 -4.65 4.76 -15.65
CA HIS A 45 -4.63 3.29 -15.58
C HIS A 45 -4.71 2.78 -14.14
N ASP A 46 -5.13 1.52 -13.99
CA ASP A 46 -5.25 0.83 -12.69
C ASP A 46 -6.10 1.61 -11.67
N TYR A 47 -7.10 2.34 -12.18
CA TYR A 47 -7.97 3.19 -11.38
C TYR A 47 -8.88 2.33 -10.50
N ILE A 48 -9.43 2.93 -9.44
CA ILE A 48 -10.44 2.29 -8.60
C ILE A 48 -11.81 2.89 -8.88
N TRP A 49 -12.84 2.08 -8.77
CA TRP A 49 -14.22 2.55 -8.84
C TRP A 49 -15.10 1.83 -7.83
N ALA A 50 -16.20 2.48 -7.43
CA ALA A 50 -17.22 1.88 -6.58
C ALA A 50 -18.59 2.41 -6.97
N ALA A 51 -19.61 1.57 -6.84
CA ALA A 51 -20.98 2.08 -6.81
C ALA A 51 -21.13 3.05 -5.64
N HIS A 52 -21.99 4.06 -5.81
CA HIS A 52 -22.36 4.96 -4.72
C HIS A 52 -22.84 4.13 -3.53
N PRO A 53 -22.16 4.21 -2.37
CA PRO A 53 -22.52 3.41 -1.21
C PRO A 53 -23.88 3.85 -0.67
N GLN A 54 -24.57 2.93 0.01
CA GLN A 54 -25.70 3.33 0.85
C GLN A 54 -25.23 4.27 1.96
N PRO A 55 -26.11 5.13 2.52
CA PRO A 55 -25.76 5.98 3.65
C PRO A 55 -25.07 5.19 4.77
N MET A 56 -23.97 5.72 5.30
CA MET A 56 -23.08 5.09 6.29
C MET A 56 -22.33 3.81 5.87
N ALA A 57 -22.62 3.24 4.70
CA ALA A 57 -21.86 2.11 4.18
C ALA A 57 -20.53 2.57 3.57
N LYS A 58 -19.48 1.76 3.72
CA LYS A 58 -18.20 2.02 3.05
C LYS A 58 -18.31 1.67 1.56
N PRO A 59 -17.74 2.47 0.65
CA PRO A 59 -17.68 2.13 -0.77
C PRO A 59 -16.89 0.84 -0.99
N ALA A 60 -17.49 -0.08 -1.75
CA ALA A 60 -16.86 -1.34 -2.15
C ALA A 60 -15.94 -1.11 -3.36
N TRP A 61 -14.74 -0.61 -3.10
CA TRP A 61 -13.76 -0.28 -4.14
C TRP A 61 -13.28 -1.51 -4.92
N GLN A 62 -13.29 -1.38 -6.24
CA GLN A 62 -12.78 -2.37 -7.19
C GLN A 62 -11.70 -1.73 -8.05
N THR A 63 -10.68 -2.51 -8.44
CA THR A 63 -9.64 -2.03 -9.36
C THR A 63 -10.01 -2.39 -10.80
N GLU A 64 -9.89 -1.43 -11.71
CA GLU A 64 -10.03 -1.62 -13.15
C GLU A 64 -8.69 -1.34 -13.85
N SER A 65 -8.17 -2.37 -14.53
CA SER A 65 -6.87 -2.34 -15.20
C SER A 65 -6.98 -2.58 -16.70
N ARG A 66 -8.16 -2.91 -17.24
CA ARG A 66 -8.35 -3.31 -18.64
C ARG A 66 -8.27 -2.12 -19.60
N HIS A 67 -8.64 -0.93 -19.14
CA HIS A 67 -8.61 0.30 -19.92
C HIS A 67 -8.36 1.52 -19.01
N PRO A 68 -7.89 2.65 -19.54
CA PRO A 68 -7.77 3.88 -18.76
C PRO A 68 -9.14 4.46 -18.42
N LEU A 69 -9.22 5.19 -17.30
CA LEU A 69 -10.38 6.01 -16.92
C LEU A 69 -10.52 7.20 -17.88
N SER A 70 -11.67 7.33 -18.53
CA SER A 70 -11.96 8.46 -19.41
C SER A 70 -12.56 9.64 -18.66
N ASP A 71 -12.34 10.84 -19.20
CA ASP A 71 -12.84 12.08 -18.64
C ASP A 71 -14.38 12.11 -18.58
N ARG A 72 -15.03 11.56 -19.62
CA ARG A 72 -16.50 11.43 -19.68
C ARG A 72 -17.08 10.59 -18.57
N LEU A 73 -16.39 9.53 -18.13
CA LEU A 73 -16.86 8.70 -17.03
C LEU A 73 -16.82 9.46 -15.70
N ILE A 74 -15.76 10.25 -15.49
CA ILE A 74 -15.64 11.12 -14.32
C ILE A 74 -16.76 12.15 -14.31
N LEU A 75 -16.97 12.84 -15.44
CA LEU A 75 -18.00 13.88 -15.60
C LEU A 75 -19.43 13.33 -15.50
N GLN A 76 -19.67 12.10 -15.98
CA GLN A 76 -20.97 11.46 -15.87
C GLN A 76 -21.37 11.17 -14.40
N GLY A 77 -20.40 10.95 -13.51
CA GLY A 77 -20.66 10.78 -12.07
C GLY A 77 -21.46 9.53 -11.68
N GLY A 78 -21.61 8.56 -12.60
CA GLY A 78 -22.40 7.34 -12.35
C GLY A 78 -21.83 6.43 -11.26
N TYR A 79 -20.53 6.53 -11.02
CA TYR A 79 -19.79 5.79 -10.00
C TYR A 79 -18.84 6.73 -9.27
N LEU A 80 -18.34 6.27 -8.12
CA LEU A 80 -17.18 6.85 -7.50
C LEU A 80 -15.91 6.37 -8.20
N TYR A 81 -14.97 7.27 -8.43
CA TYR A 81 -13.69 6.98 -9.06
C TYR A 81 -12.52 7.41 -8.18
N GLY A 82 -11.42 6.68 -8.29
CA GLY A 82 -10.14 7.02 -7.66
C GLY A 82 -8.98 6.65 -8.56
N VAL A 83 -7.86 7.31 -8.38
CA VAL A 83 -6.67 7.14 -9.22
C VAL A 83 -5.50 6.63 -8.39
N ARG A 84 -4.55 6.01 -9.08
CA ARG A 84 -3.26 5.60 -8.51
C ARG A 84 -2.17 6.54 -8.99
N PHE A 85 -1.07 6.56 -8.25
CA PHE A 85 0.12 7.29 -8.65
C PHE A 85 0.92 6.52 -9.70
N GLY A 86 1.49 7.24 -10.65
CA GLY A 86 2.46 6.70 -11.59
C GLY A 86 3.90 6.71 -11.02
N PRO A 87 4.91 6.41 -11.86
CA PRO A 87 6.33 6.49 -11.48
C PRO A 87 6.78 7.90 -11.08
N LYS A 88 6.11 8.93 -11.61
CA LYS A 88 6.28 10.34 -11.26
C LYS A 88 4.93 10.96 -10.92
N THR A 89 4.95 12.01 -10.12
CA THR A 89 3.77 12.76 -9.69
C THR A 89 4.07 14.25 -9.53
N HIS A 90 3.02 15.07 -9.61
CA HIS A 90 3.03 16.52 -9.35
C HIS A 90 2.34 16.89 -8.03
N TYR A 91 1.96 15.90 -7.23
CA TYR A 91 1.35 16.15 -5.93
C TYR A 91 1.66 15.03 -4.94
N LEU A 92 1.48 15.38 -3.67
CA LEU A 92 1.43 14.51 -2.52
C LEU A 92 0.02 14.61 -1.92
N LEU A 93 -0.47 13.53 -1.32
CA LEU A 93 -1.75 13.50 -0.63
C LEU A 93 -1.60 12.80 0.72
N PHE A 94 -2.21 13.38 1.75
CA PHE A 94 -2.48 12.69 3.01
C PHE A 94 -3.97 12.39 3.15
N ASP A 95 -4.30 11.18 3.57
CA ASP A 95 -5.65 10.80 3.98
C ASP A 95 -5.68 10.63 5.51
N ILE A 96 -6.60 11.33 6.15
CA ILE A 96 -6.76 11.41 7.60
C ILE A 96 -8.23 11.15 7.93
N ASP A 97 -8.52 9.97 8.45
CA ASP A 97 -9.88 9.62 8.88
C ASP A 97 -10.38 10.56 9.98
N SER A 98 -11.70 10.76 10.06
CA SER A 98 -12.33 11.58 11.10
C SER A 98 -12.08 11.10 12.53
N ARG A 99 -11.75 9.82 12.70
CA ARG A 99 -11.36 9.23 13.99
C ARG A 99 -9.85 9.22 14.24
N SER A 100 -9.07 9.80 13.33
CA SER A 100 -7.62 9.90 13.47
C SER A 100 -7.23 10.76 14.66
N LEU A 101 -6.17 10.38 15.37
CA LEU A 101 -5.55 11.24 16.39
C LEU A 101 -5.01 12.55 15.79
N TYR A 102 -4.74 12.58 14.49
CA TYR A 102 -4.24 13.76 13.77
C TYR A 102 -5.35 14.60 13.14
N HIS A 103 -6.62 14.21 13.32
CA HIS A 103 -7.74 14.99 12.83
C HIS A 103 -7.87 16.29 13.65
N PRO A 104 -8.15 17.46 13.04
CA PRO A 104 -8.26 18.75 13.74
C PRO A 104 -9.26 18.78 14.90
N ARG A 105 -10.32 17.95 14.83
CA ARG A 105 -11.28 17.75 15.93
C ARG A 105 -10.66 17.10 17.18
N HIS A 106 -9.57 16.36 17.03
CA HIS A 106 -8.86 15.70 18.12
C HIS A 106 -7.58 16.46 18.51
N ASP A 107 -6.83 16.93 17.51
CA ASP A 107 -5.65 17.78 17.70
C ASP A 107 -5.63 18.92 16.67
N PRO A 108 -6.04 20.14 17.07
CA PRO A 108 -6.07 21.31 16.19
C PRO A 108 -4.71 21.69 15.60
N PHE A 109 -3.60 21.27 16.22
CA PHE A 109 -2.24 21.62 15.81
C PHE A 109 -1.57 20.52 14.99
N ALA A 110 -2.16 19.33 14.86
CA ALA A 110 -1.53 18.19 14.18
C ALA A 110 -1.15 18.51 12.73
N ILE A 111 -2.05 19.14 11.97
CA ILE A 111 -1.77 19.50 10.57
C ILE A 111 -0.72 20.60 10.47
N ALA A 112 -0.72 21.59 11.38
CA ALA A 112 0.31 22.61 11.41
C ALA A 112 1.70 22.01 11.67
N ARG A 113 1.82 21.06 12.61
CA ARG A 113 3.07 20.33 12.87
C ARG A 113 3.47 19.44 11.69
N LEU A 114 2.50 18.83 11.01
CA LEU A 114 2.74 18.04 9.80
C LEU A 114 3.34 18.93 8.71
N VAL A 115 2.76 20.09 8.44
CA VAL A 115 3.27 21.05 7.44
C VAL A 115 4.66 21.56 7.83
N ALA A 116 4.87 21.92 9.09
CA ALA A 116 6.18 22.38 9.58
C ALA A 116 7.28 21.32 9.35
N ALA A 117 6.98 20.04 9.56
CA ALA A 117 7.93 18.96 9.30
C ALA A 117 8.26 18.78 7.79
N LEU A 118 7.34 19.17 6.91
CA LEU A 118 7.52 19.08 5.44
C LEU A 118 8.17 20.32 4.83
N GLU A 119 8.29 21.41 5.58
CA GLU A 119 8.89 22.67 5.12
C GLU A 119 10.31 22.48 4.56
N VAL A 120 11.10 21.56 5.14
CA VAL A 120 12.45 21.22 4.66
C VAL A 120 12.47 20.67 3.22
N LEU A 121 11.37 20.06 2.76
CA LEU A 121 11.20 19.65 1.36
C LEU A 121 10.66 20.77 0.46
N GLY A 122 10.25 21.89 1.04
CA GLY A 122 9.57 22.98 0.35
C GLY A 122 8.07 22.75 0.18
N LEU A 123 7.44 21.86 0.96
CA LEU A 123 6.00 21.65 0.96
C LEU A 123 5.38 22.41 2.14
N VAL A 124 4.74 23.54 1.85
CA VAL A 124 4.31 24.54 2.85
C VAL A 124 2.83 24.96 2.70
N SER A 125 2.14 24.44 1.68
CA SER A 125 0.76 24.81 1.36
C SER A 125 0.01 23.59 0.86
N TYR A 126 -1.25 23.48 1.25
CA TYR A 126 -2.12 22.38 0.84
C TYR A 126 -3.53 22.87 0.54
N ILE A 127 -4.28 22.03 -0.19
CA ILE A 127 -5.72 22.13 -0.36
C ILE A 127 -6.34 21.06 0.54
N ALA A 128 -7.32 21.44 1.36
CA ALA A 128 -8.07 20.49 2.17
C ALA A 128 -9.42 20.21 1.51
N VAL A 129 -9.79 18.93 1.44
CA VAL A 129 -11.15 18.50 1.09
C VAL A 129 -11.61 17.41 2.05
N THR A 130 -12.92 17.26 2.24
CA THR A 130 -13.44 16.03 2.83
C THR A 130 -13.21 14.85 1.88
N SER A 131 -12.83 13.69 2.41
CA SER A 131 -12.62 12.46 1.63
C SER A 131 -13.95 11.75 1.33
N SER A 132 -14.93 11.87 2.23
CA SER A 132 -16.29 11.37 2.09
C SER A 132 -17.24 11.99 3.14
N TYR A 133 -18.49 11.51 3.18
CA TYR A 133 -19.48 11.85 4.22
C TYR A 133 -19.07 11.49 5.66
N SER A 134 -17.94 10.79 5.85
CA SER A 134 -17.41 10.45 7.17
C SER A 134 -16.66 11.60 7.86
N ASP A 135 -16.53 12.77 7.22
CA ASP A 135 -15.66 13.89 7.61
C ASP A 135 -14.16 13.54 7.64
N GLY A 136 -13.72 12.46 6.98
CA GLY A 136 -12.29 12.24 6.73
C GLY A 136 -11.72 13.36 5.85
N LEU A 137 -10.41 13.58 5.90
CA LEU A 137 -9.72 14.67 5.22
C LEU A 137 -8.73 14.15 4.20
N HIS A 138 -8.73 14.75 3.02
CA HIS A 138 -7.66 14.67 2.04
C HIS A 138 -6.92 16.00 1.98
N LEU A 139 -5.61 15.97 2.21
CA LEU A 139 -4.74 17.14 2.08
C LEU A 139 -3.85 17.02 0.84
N TYR A 140 -4.14 17.80 -0.20
CA TYR A 140 -3.37 17.82 -1.44
C TYR A 140 -2.25 18.86 -1.39
N PHE A 141 -1.02 18.43 -1.62
CA PHE A 141 0.18 19.29 -1.73
C PHE A 141 0.69 19.26 -3.17
N PRO A 142 0.17 20.12 -4.05
CA PRO A 142 0.61 20.17 -5.45
C PRO A 142 1.94 20.90 -5.58
N PHE A 143 2.72 20.55 -6.60
CA PHE A 143 4.02 21.17 -6.92
C PHE A 143 4.34 21.08 -8.41
N GLU A 144 5.12 22.03 -8.91
CA GLU A 144 5.33 22.21 -10.34
C GLU A 144 6.16 21.10 -10.99
N GLN A 145 7.32 20.78 -10.41
CA GLN A 145 8.24 19.82 -10.99
C GLN A 145 7.88 18.38 -10.60
N ALA A 146 7.63 17.53 -11.59
CA ALA A 146 7.34 16.11 -11.38
C ALA A 146 8.46 15.43 -10.57
N GLN A 147 8.11 14.86 -9.41
CA GLN A 147 9.04 14.09 -8.58
C GLN A 147 8.81 12.60 -8.78
N LYS A 148 9.85 11.79 -8.55
CA LYS A 148 9.70 10.33 -8.55
C LYS A 148 8.88 9.93 -7.33
N SER A 149 7.77 9.24 -7.56
CA SER A 149 6.78 8.94 -6.53
C SER A 149 7.39 8.16 -5.35
N TYR A 150 8.28 7.19 -5.60
CA TYR A 150 8.94 6.44 -4.53
C TYR A 150 9.96 7.26 -3.72
N GLU A 151 10.66 8.22 -4.35
CA GLU A 151 11.62 9.09 -3.64
C GLU A 151 10.86 10.07 -2.76
N LEU A 152 9.75 10.61 -3.27
CA LEU A 152 8.84 11.47 -2.53
C LEU A 152 8.26 10.75 -1.31
N ALA A 153 7.67 9.58 -1.52
CA ALA A 153 7.10 8.74 -0.46
C ALA A 153 8.11 8.49 0.67
N GLY A 154 9.31 8.00 0.33
CA GLY A 154 10.33 7.67 1.31
C GLY A 154 10.90 8.89 2.04
N ALA A 155 11.00 10.05 1.38
CA ALA A 155 11.49 11.28 2.02
C ALA A 155 10.47 11.85 3.00
N VAL A 156 9.21 11.93 2.58
CA VAL A 156 8.09 12.42 3.40
C VAL A 156 7.88 11.51 4.61
N GLN A 157 7.83 10.20 4.39
CA GLN A 157 7.71 9.23 5.48
C GLN A 157 8.84 9.41 6.51
N ALA A 158 10.08 9.52 6.06
CA ALA A 158 11.21 9.70 6.98
C ALA A 158 11.14 11.02 7.78
N LEU A 159 10.68 12.12 7.17
CA LEU A 159 10.55 13.39 7.89
C LEU A 159 9.45 13.34 8.95
N LEU A 160 8.29 12.81 8.59
CA LEU A 160 7.15 12.74 9.50
C LEU A 160 7.38 11.74 10.64
N GLU A 161 7.99 10.58 10.37
CA GLU A 161 8.42 9.64 11.41
C GLU A 161 9.40 10.30 12.39
N ASN A 162 10.37 11.08 11.90
CA ASN A 162 11.30 11.83 12.76
C ASN A 162 10.62 12.94 13.56
N ALA A 163 9.51 13.49 13.06
CA ALA A 163 8.69 14.48 13.75
C ALA A 163 7.66 13.84 14.71
N GLY A 164 7.66 12.51 14.87
CA GLY A 164 6.82 11.78 15.79
C GLY A 164 5.47 11.31 15.23
N PHE A 165 5.23 11.46 13.92
CA PHE A 165 4.04 10.93 13.27
C PHE A 165 4.16 9.43 13.02
N VAL A 166 3.04 8.73 13.19
CA VAL A 166 2.91 7.30 12.93
C VAL A 166 1.96 7.09 11.76
N PHE A 167 2.46 6.43 10.72
CA PHE A 167 1.63 6.00 9.58
C PHE A 167 0.93 4.71 9.91
N SER A 168 -0.40 4.72 9.88
CA SER A 168 -1.23 3.52 10.03
C SER A 168 -2.57 3.71 9.33
N PRO A 169 -3.15 2.62 8.81
CA PRO A 169 -4.46 2.67 8.15
C PRO A 169 -5.52 3.32 9.05
N GLY A 170 -6.33 4.21 8.48
CA GLY A 170 -7.37 4.95 9.19
C GLY A 170 -6.87 5.90 10.29
N GLN A 171 -5.60 6.32 10.23
CA GLN A 171 -5.06 7.40 11.08
C GLN A 171 -4.33 8.44 10.21
N LEU A 172 -3.25 8.03 9.56
CA LEU A 172 -2.48 8.88 8.67
C LEU A 172 -1.94 8.00 7.55
N GLU A 173 -2.54 8.14 6.37
CA GLU A 173 -2.12 7.43 5.18
C GLU A 173 -1.45 8.41 4.20
N LEU A 174 -0.34 7.96 3.60
CA LEU A 174 0.52 8.75 2.73
C LEU A 174 0.42 8.27 1.29
N PHE A 175 0.19 9.21 0.38
CA PHE A 175 0.13 8.93 -1.06
C PHE A 175 1.02 9.88 -1.87
N PRO A 176 1.94 9.37 -2.71
CA PRO A 176 2.21 7.95 -2.96
C PRO A 176 2.79 7.24 -1.72
N ASN A 177 2.44 5.96 -1.54
CA ASN A 177 2.95 5.11 -0.47
C ASN A 177 4.24 4.35 -0.89
N ASP A 178 4.94 3.76 0.07
CA ASP A 178 5.98 2.77 -0.23
C ASP A 178 5.32 1.47 -0.70
N ARG A 179 5.09 1.36 -2.01
CA ARG A 179 4.40 0.22 -2.66
C ARG A 179 5.10 -1.13 -2.46
N GLY A 180 6.30 -1.19 -1.87
CA GLY A 180 7.02 -2.44 -1.67
C GLY A 180 7.26 -3.21 -2.97
N PHE A 181 7.63 -4.48 -2.83
CA PHE A 181 7.95 -5.37 -3.95
C PHE A 181 7.35 -6.76 -3.72
N VAL A 182 6.76 -7.34 -4.76
CA VAL A 182 6.29 -8.74 -4.81
C VAL A 182 6.96 -9.39 -6.01
N ASP A 183 7.57 -10.56 -5.82
CA ASP A 183 8.31 -11.30 -6.86
C ASP A 183 9.37 -10.45 -7.60
N GLY A 184 10.02 -9.54 -6.87
CA GLY A 184 11.03 -8.63 -7.41
C GLY A 184 10.49 -7.50 -8.29
N LYS A 185 9.16 -7.40 -8.47
CA LYS A 185 8.50 -6.30 -9.17
C LYS A 185 7.85 -5.35 -8.17
N PRO A 186 7.92 -4.03 -8.39
CA PRO A 186 7.25 -3.10 -7.50
C PRO A 186 5.74 -3.27 -7.63
N THR A 187 5.01 -3.27 -6.52
CA THR A 187 3.54 -3.34 -6.59
C THR A 187 2.95 -2.00 -7.04
N LEU A 188 1.63 -1.94 -7.20
CA LEU A 188 0.93 -0.70 -7.51
C LEU A 188 0.91 0.23 -6.29
N TYR A 189 1.01 1.54 -6.53
CA TYR A 189 0.76 2.50 -5.46
C TYR A 189 -0.68 2.38 -4.98
N ALA A 190 -0.91 2.68 -3.70
CA ALA A 190 -2.24 2.80 -3.15
C ALA A 190 -3.05 3.84 -3.94
N ALA A 191 -4.33 3.55 -4.14
CA ALA A 191 -5.25 4.41 -4.84
C ALA A 191 -5.92 5.35 -3.85
N HIS A 192 -6.26 6.56 -4.31
CA HIS A 192 -7.08 7.48 -3.55
C HIS A 192 -8.30 7.90 -4.37
N ARG A 193 -9.39 8.25 -3.69
CA ARG A 193 -10.58 8.81 -4.33
C ARG A 193 -10.25 10.18 -4.96
N LEU A 194 -10.82 10.47 -6.14
CA LEU A 194 -10.74 11.81 -6.73
C LEU A 194 -11.55 12.82 -5.89
N PRO A 195 -11.11 14.07 -5.75
CA PRO A 195 -11.85 15.09 -5.00
C PRO A 195 -13.11 15.52 -5.76
N LEU A 196 -13.99 16.29 -5.11
CA LEU A 196 -15.20 16.89 -5.71
C LEU A 196 -16.20 15.88 -6.27
N GLN A 197 -16.19 14.67 -5.73
CA GLN A 197 -17.26 13.70 -5.92
C GLN A 197 -18.17 13.71 -4.70
N LEU A 198 -19.40 13.20 -4.84
CA LEU A 198 -20.42 13.13 -3.79
C LEU A 198 -19.88 12.93 -2.35
N GLY A 199 -20.02 13.92 -1.46
CA GLY A 199 -19.46 13.87 -0.10
C GLY A 199 -18.00 14.34 0.05
N SER A 200 -17.39 14.87 -1.02
CA SER A 200 -16.04 15.46 -1.03
C SER A 200 -16.11 16.94 -1.37
N TYR A 201 -15.87 17.79 -0.38
CA TYR A 201 -16.02 19.24 -0.48
C TYR A 201 -14.71 19.92 -0.07
N LEU A 202 -14.34 21.02 -0.73
CA LEU A 202 -13.30 21.96 -0.29
C LEU A 202 -13.59 22.43 1.13
N LEU A 203 -12.52 22.66 1.89
CA LEU A 203 -12.58 23.13 3.26
C LEU A 203 -11.84 24.46 3.41
N ASP A 204 -12.34 25.33 4.28
CA ASP A 204 -11.62 26.52 4.71
C ASP A 204 -10.61 26.24 5.83
N SER A 205 -10.05 27.31 6.41
CA SER A 205 -9.10 27.24 7.52
C SER A 205 -9.72 26.73 8.83
N ASP A 206 -11.04 26.81 8.97
CA ASP A 206 -11.79 26.35 10.14
C ASP A 206 -12.29 24.90 9.96
N TRP A 207 -11.89 24.24 8.86
CA TRP A 207 -12.29 22.89 8.48
C TRP A 207 -13.78 22.77 8.13
N GLU A 208 -14.41 23.89 7.79
CA GLU A 208 -15.79 23.92 7.37
C GLU A 208 -15.89 23.80 5.85
N PRO A 209 -16.88 23.04 5.32
CA PRO A 209 -17.07 22.93 3.89
C PRO A 209 -17.37 24.26 3.23
N ILE A 210 -16.52 24.65 2.29
CA ILE A 210 -16.71 25.77 1.37
C ILE A 210 -17.01 25.23 -0.02
N PHE A 211 -17.95 25.89 -0.71
CA PHE A 211 -18.45 25.49 -2.04
C PHE A 211 -17.32 25.11 -3.00
N SER A 212 -17.49 24.02 -3.76
CA SER A 212 -16.38 23.22 -4.30
C SER A 212 -16.49 22.99 -5.80
N THR A 213 -16.53 24.07 -6.56
CA THR A 213 -16.48 23.96 -8.02
C THR A 213 -15.11 23.46 -8.50
N PRO A 214 -15.03 22.72 -9.62
CA PRO A 214 -13.75 22.35 -10.24
C PRO A 214 -12.84 23.56 -10.50
N ALA A 215 -13.42 24.70 -10.86
CA ALA A 215 -12.69 25.95 -11.09
C ALA A 215 -11.99 26.47 -9.83
N GLU A 216 -12.69 26.46 -8.69
CA GLU A 216 -12.13 26.90 -7.40
C GLU A 216 -11.04 25.94 -6.92
N PHE A 217 -11.27 24.63 -7.04
CA PHE A 217 -10.24 23.64 -6.71
C PHE A 217 -8.97 23.84 -7.55
N VAL A 218 -9.11 24.09 -8.85
CA VAL A 218 -7.98 24.41 -9.75
C VAL A 218 -7.31 25.72 -9.34
N HIS A 219 -8.07 26.73 -8.92
CA HIS A 219 -7.53 28.00 -8.43
C HIS A 219 -6.63 27.77 -7.19
N GLN A 220 -7.15 27.07 -6.18
CA GLN A 220 -6.39 26.74 -4.97
C GLN A 220 -5.20 25.83 -5.26
N TRP A 221 -5.35 24.89 -6.21
CA TRP A 221 -4.25 24.05 -6.68
C TRP A 221 -3.12 24.88 -7.25
N ARG A 222 -3.43 25.82 -8.15
CA ARG A 222 -2.43 26.72 -8.73
C ARG A 222 -1.79 27.61 -7.66
N PHE A 223 -2.55 28.05 -6.65
CA PHE A 223 -2.01 28.81 -5.52
C PHE A 223 -1.00 27.98 -4.72
N CYS A 224 -1.37 26.78 -4.28
CA CYS A 224 -0.50 25.90 -3.53
C CYS A 224 0.73 25.47 -4.34
N LEU A 225 0.55 25.20 -5.64
CA LEU A 225 1.61 24.81 -6.57
C LEU A 225 2.72 25.85 -6.65
N ARG A 226 2.39 27.15 -6.63
CA ARG A 226 3.39 28.24 -6.64
C ARG A 226 4.16 28.36 -5.33
N ARG A 227 3.55 27.95 -4.22
CA ARG A 227 4.15 27.99 -2.87
C ARG A 227 5.04 26.79 -2.60
N ASN A 228 4.66 25.63 -3.12
CA ASN A 228 5.38 24.38 -2.90
C ASN A 228 6.55 24.24 -3.88
N ARG A 229 7.77 24.35 -3.35
CA ARG A 229 9.03 24.32 -4.12
C ARG A 229 9.88 23.11 -3.77
N ILE A 230 9.43 21.95 -4.22
CA ILE A 230 10.18 20.72 -4.05
C ILE A 230 11.31 20.59 -5.08
N THR A 231 12.48 20.16 -4.62
CA THR A 231 13.61 19.86 -5.51
C THR A 231 14.07 18.42 -5.32
N SER A 232 14.49 17.77 -6.40
CA SER A 232 15.06 16.41 -6.32
C SER A 232 16.35 16.38 -5.48
N ARG A 233 17.04 17.51 -5.32
CA ARG A 233 18.19 17.64 -4.42
C ARG A 233 17.77 17.53 -2.95
N ALA A 234 16.73 18.26 -2.54
CA ALA A 234 16.19 18.20 -1.18
C ALA A 234 15.71 16.78 -0.84
N LEU A 235 14.95 16.14 -1.75
CA LEU A 235 14.53 14.74 -1.60
C LEU A 235 15.71 13.79 -1.38
N LYS A 236 16.73 13.86 -2.24
CA LYS A 236 17.93 13.00 -2.12
C LYS A 236 18.70 13.26 -0.83
N GLN A 237 18.77 14.51 -0.36
CA GLN A 237 19.45 14.87 0.89
C GLN A 237 18.72 14.30 2.11
N VAL A 238 17.40 14.43 2.15
CA VAL A 238 16.56 13.82 3.19
C VAL A 238 16.70 12.30 3.16
N LEU A 239 16.57 11.66 1.99
CA LEU A 239 16.72 10.21 1.84
C LEU A 239 18.12 9.73 2.23
N LYS A 240 19.18 10.48 1.92
CA LYS A 240 20.56 10.14 2.33
C LYS A 240 20.70 10.20 3.85
N THR A 241 20.13 11.21 4.48
CA THR A 241 20.10 11.37 5.94
C THR A 241 19.29 10.26 6.60
N ALA A 242 18.11 9.95 6.07
CA ALA A 242 17.27 8.86 6.52
C ALA A 242 17.94 7.48 6.33
N LYS A 243 18.61 7.23 5.20
CA LYS A 243 19.37 5.99 4.97
C LYS A 243 20.52 5.82 5.95
N ARG A 244 21.24 6.91 6.28
CA ARG A 244 22.27 6.91 7.33
C ARG A 244 21.70 6.45 8.68
N ARG A 245 20.46 6.84 9.01
CA ARG A 245 19.72 6.35 10.19
C ARG A 245 19.21 4.91 10.02
N ARG A 246 18.72 4.53 8.83
CA ARG A 246 18.20 3.19 8.47
C ARG A 246 19.27 2.11 8.25
N PHE A 247 20.58 2.40 8.34
CA PHE A 247 21.58 1.34 8.49
C PHE A 247 21.39 0.72 9.88
N SER A 248 20.35 -0.13 9.97
CA SER A 248 19.65 -0.47 11.19
C SER A 248 20.57 -1.25 12.11
N LEU A 249 21.05 -0.52 13.10
CA LEU A 249 21.46 -1.05 14.37
C LEU A 249 20.31 -1.93 14.89
N SER A 250 20.63 -3.09 15.48
CA SER A 250 19.65 -3.88 16.23
C SER A 250 18.93 -2.97 17.23
N GLY A 251 17.66 -3.19 17.61
CA GLY A 251 16.93 -2.27 18.50
C GLY A 251 17.69 -1.91 19.79
N LYS A 252 18.48 -2.86 20.34
CA LYS A 252 19.38 -2.59 21.48
C LYS A 252 20.54 -1.64 21.14
N VAL A 253 21.07 -1.77 19.94
CA VAL A 253 22.20 -0.99 19.44
C VAL A 253 21.76 0.40 18.99
N ASP A 254 20.57 0.52 18.38
CA ASP A 254 19.97 1.82 18.04
C ASP A 254 19.63 2.61 19.30
N LYS A 255 18.98 1.95 20.27
CA LYS A 255 18.77 2.50 21.61
C LYS A 255 20.09 2.96 22.23
N PHE A 256 21.15 2.14 22.16
CA PHE A 256 22.44 2.52 22.74
C PHE A 256 23.07 3.74 22.03
N LEU A 257 22.97 3.85 20.71
CA LEU A 257 23.43 5.05 20.00
C LEU A 257 22.60 6.28 20.38
N ASN A 258 21.28 6.14 20.50
CA ASN A 258 20.41 7.23 20.94
C ASN A 258 20.67 7.64 22.39
N ASP A 259 20.88 6.70 23.30
CA ASP A 259 21.26 6.96 24.69
C ASP A 259 22.59 7.75 24.74
N LEU A 260 23.57 7.39 23.90
CA LEU A 260 24.84 8.12 23.78
C LEU A 260 24.64 9.54 23.20
N ASN A 261 23.81 9.71 22.18
CA ASN A 261 23.51 11.03 21.60
C ASN A 261 22.82 11.93 22.64
N ALA A 262 21.81 11.41 23.34
CA ALA A 262 21.04 12.15 24.34
C ALA A 262 21.91 12.66 25.51
N GLU A 263 22.97 11.93 25.86
CA GLU A 263 23.92 12.38 26.89
C GLU A 263 24.98 13.35 26.36
N ILE A 264 25.31 13.32 25.07
CA ILE A 264 26.37 14.14 24.47
C ILE A 264 25.82 15.47 23.94
N GLU A 265 24.68 15.45 23.24
CA GLU A 265 24.11 16.60 22.52
C GLU A 265 23.79 17.82 23.40
N PRO A 266 23.28 17.67 24.64
CA PRO A 266 23.10 18.81 25.55
C PRO A 266 24.41 19.53 25.92
N GLY A 267 25.56 18.89 25.69
CA GLY A 267 26.88 19.44 25.97
C GLY A 267 27.23 19.47 27.46
N TRP A 268 28.02 20.47 27.84
CA TRP A 268 28.55 20.66 29.18
C TRP A 268 27.60 21.56 29.97
N SER A 269 27.01 21.05 31.04
CA SER A 269 26.02 21.76 31.86
C SER A 269 26.45 21.99 33.32
N GLY A 270 27.59 21.44 33.73
CA GLY A 270 28.10 21.62 35.09
C GLY A 270 29.54 21.14 35.26
N THR A 271 30.15 21.57 36.35
CA THR A 271 31.51 21.17 36.73
C THR A 271 31.58 19.68 37.08
N GLY A 272 32.71 19.02 36.80
CA GLY A 272 32.92 17.60 37.10
C GLY A 272 32.41 16.61 36.04
N GLN A 273 31.85 17.08 34.93
CA GLN A 273 31.28 16.22 33.89
C GLN A 273 32.31 15.65 32.90
N THR A 274 33.57 16.10 32.94
CA THR A 274 34.62 15.76 31.96
C THR A 274 34.75 14.26 31.71
N ASN A 275 34.95 13.45 32.74
CA ASN A 275 35.11 12.01 32.56
C ASN A 275 33.85 11.34 31.97
N ARG A 276 32.67 11.81 32.38
CA ARG A 276 31.40 11.23 31.94
C ARG A 276 31.14 11.51 30.46
N ILE A 277 31.34 12.77 30.04
CA ILE A 277 31.13 13.22 28.66
C ILE A 277 32.19 12.61 27.74
N LEU A 278 33.47 12.70 28.12
CA LEU A 278 34.56 12.12 27.33
C LEU A 278 34.40 10.60 27.16
N GLY A 279 33.98 9.88 28.21
CA GLY A 279 33.68 8.46 28.11
C GLY A 279 32.55 8.13 27.13
N ARG A 280 31.49 8.96 27.05
CA ARG A 280 30.43 8.76 26.05
C ARG A 280 30.88 9.11 24.64
N ILE A 281 31.62 10.20 24.48
CA ILE A 281 32.21 10.57 23.20
C ILE A 281 33.14 9.45 22.72
N ALA A 282 33.95 8.86 23.60
CA ALA A 282 34.83 7.73 23.29
C ALA A 282 34.03 6.53 22.78
N LEU A 283 33.03 6.09 23.53
CA LEU A 283 32.18 4.95 23.16
C LEU A 283 31.45 5.19 21.83
N ARG A 284 30.86 6.38 21.65
CA ARG A 284 30.15 6.72 20.41
C ARG A 284 31.10 6.73 19.21
N THR A 285 32.27 7.35 19.37
CA THR A 285 33.22 7.57 18.28
C THR A 285 33.92 6.27 17.90
N TYR A 286 34.29 5.44 18.86
CA TYR A 286 34.95 4.15 18.61
C TYR A 286 33.97 3.06 18.13
N ILE A 287 32.86 2.83 18.83
CA ILE A 287 31.92 1.74 18.52
C ILE A 287 31.19 2.01 17.20
N PHE A 288 30.76 3.26 16.96
CA PHE A 288 29.95 3.60 15.79
C PHE A 288 30.74 4.30 14.68
N ALA A 289 32.08 4.33 14.75
CA ALA A 289 32.95 5.02 13.79
C ALA A 289 32.61 4.69 12.34
N LYS A 290 32.47 3.39 12.04
CA LYS A 290 32.18 2.90 10.69
C LYS A 290 30.82 3.35 10.16
N ILE A 291 29.83 3.54 11.04
CA ILE A 291 28.49 3.99 10.65
C ILE A 291 28.45 5.51 10.50
N LEU A 292 29.06 6.23 11.44
CA LEU A 292 29.02 7.69 11.49
C LEU A 292 29.95 8.33 10.46
N TYR A 293 31.13 7.74 10.26
CA TYR A 293 32.22 8.31 9.45
C TYR A 293 32.63 7.42 8.26
N GLY A 294 32.06 6.22 8.14
CA GLY A 294 32.32 5.31 7.00
C GLY A 294 33.58 4.44 7.13
N HIS A 295 34.42 4.67 8.14
CA HIS A 295 35.67 3.94 8.40
C HIS A 295 35.89 3.77 9.91
N CYS A 296 36.75 2.83 10.32
CA CYS A 296 37.15 2.68 11.72
C CYS A 296 38.12 3.79 12.11
N LEU A 297 38.05 4.26 13.36
CA LEU A 297 38.95 5.26 13.92
C LEU A 297 39.71 4.61 15.08
N GLU A 298 41.03 4.67 15.03
CA GLU A 298 41.95 4.11 16.02
C GLU A 298 43.15 5.05 16.24
N GLY A 299 43.80 4.96 17.40
CA GLY A 299 44.96 5.73 17.81
C GLY A 299 44.75 7.24 17.67
N LYS A 300 45.70 7.91 17.00
CA LYS A 300 45.67 9.38 16.84
C LYS A 300 44.40 9.88 16.14
N ALA A 301 43.85 9.14 15.18
CA ALA A 301 42.66 9.56 14.46
C ALA A 301 41.40 9.57 15.35
N LEU A 302 41.33 8.64 16.31
CA LEU A 302 40.27 8.62 17.31
C LEU A 302 40.40 9.80 18.28
N VAL A 303 41.61 10.07 18.76
CA VAL A 303 41.93 11.20 19.66
C VAL A 303 41.54 12.54 19.04
N GLU A 304 41.99 12.82 17.81
CA GLU A 304 41.64 14.08 17.14
C GLU A 304 40.13 14.25 16.99
N LYS A 305 39.42 13.18 16.60
CA LYS A 305 37.97 13.27 16.42
C LYS A 305 37.22 13.48 17.73
N MET A 306 37.69 12.87 18.82
CA MET A 306 37.12 13.08 20.14
C MET A 306 37.37 14.50 20.67
N VAL A 307 38.57 15.07 20.46
CA VAL A 307 38.87 16.47 20.81
C VAL A 307 37.99 17.43 20.01
N GLU A 308 37.86 17.22 18.70
CA GLU A 308 36.98 18.00 17.83
C GLU A 308 35.54 18.02 18.36
N ILE A 309 34.99 16.85 18.71
CA ILE A 309 33.63 16.76 19.25
C ILE A 309 33.54 17.44 20.62
N ALA A 310 34.45 17.13 21.55
CA ALA A 310 34.39 17.65 22.92
C ALA A 310 34.46 19.19 22.97
N THR A 311 35.28 19.81 22.11
CA THR A 311 35.48 21.26 22.04
C THR A 311 34.36 21.98 21.28
N ALA A 312 33.64 21.28 20.40
CA ALA A 312 32.50 21.82 19.65
C ALA A 312 31.17 21.78 20.43
N LEU A 313 31.09 21.06 21.54
CA LEU A 313 29.88 20.95 22.35
C LEU A 313 29.57 22.25 23.13
N PRO A 314 28.28 22.60 23.29
CA PRO A 314 27.89 23.80 24.02
C PRO A 314 28.33 23.73 25.49
N GLY A 315 28.72 24.87 26.05
CA GLY A 315 29.19 24.97 27.45
C GLY A 315 30.63 24.50 27.70
N TYR A 316 31.38 24.07 26.68
CA TYR A 316 32.76 23.58 26.85
C TYR A 316 33.65 24.62 27.55
N ARG A 317 33.60 25.89 27.10
CA ARG A 317 34.41 26.97 27.69
C ARG A 317 33.97 27.34 29.10
N ASP A 318 32.69 27.18 29.40
CA ASP A 318 32.08 27.66 30.65
C ASP A 318 32.12 26.62 31.77
N HIS A 319 32.04 25.33 31.41
CA HIS A 319 31.83 24.25 32.38
C HIS A 319 32.93 23.17 32.37
N CYS A 320 33.77 23.09 31.32
CA CYS A 320 34.90 22.16 31.32
C CYS A 320 36.12 22.78 32.02
N GLN A 321 36.49 22.28 33.19
CA GLN A 321 37.68 22.76 33.91
C GLN A 321 39.00 22.16 33.40
N HIS A 322 38.92 21.13 32.55
CA HIS A 322 40.08 20.43 31.99
C HIS A 322 40.45 20.93 30.59
N GLN A 323 40.12 22.18 30.25
CA GLN A 323 40.41 22.75 28.92
C GLN A 323 41.90 22.69 28.57
N HIS A 324 42.77 23.00 29.54
CA HIS A 324 44.23 23.03 29.37
C HIS A 324 44.84 21.64 29.10
N GLU A 325 44.17 20.56 29.55
CA GLU A 325 44.64 19.17 29.41
C GLU A 325 43.65 18.28 28.65
N ILE A 326 42.71 18.85 27.90
CA ILE A 326 41.60 18.11 27.29
C ILE A 326 42.09 17.00 26.37
N ARG A 327 43.19 17.26 25.65
CA ARG A 327 43.82 16.31 24.74
C ARG A 327 44.35 15.10 25.49
N HIS A 328 45.06 15.32 26.60
CA HIS A 328 45.59 14.25 27.44
C HIS A 328 44.45 13.39 28.03
N ARG A 329 43.38 14.03 28.51
CA ARG A 329 42.18 13.32 29.00
C ARG A 329 41.49 12.50 27.92
N VAL A 330 41.44 13.02 26.70
CA VAL A 330 40.90 12.29 25.54
C VAL A 330 41.79 11.10 25.18
N GLU A 331 43.12 11.25 25.24
CA GLU A 331 44.08 10.17 25.00
C GLU A 331 43.90 9.03 26.00
N GLU A 332 43.73 9.33 27.29
CA GLU A 332 43.44 8.32 28.33
C GLU A 332 42.15 7.53 28.01
N TRP A 333 41.07 8.22 27.60
CA TRP A 333 39.81 7.58 27.26
C TRP A 333 39.89 6.77 25.96
N ALA A 334 40.58 7.29 24.94
CA ALA A 334 40.81 6.58 23.68
C ALA A 334 41.60 5.29 23.92
N GLN A 335 42.69 5.37 24.67
CA GLN A 335 43.49 4.21 25.05
C GLN A 335 42.66 3.22 25.88
N SER A 336 41.81 3.69 26.79
CA SER A 336 40.94 2.83 27.59
C SER A 336 39.94 2.05 26.73
N VAL A 337 39.26 2.68 25.77
CA VAL A 337 38.27 1.98 24.91
C VAL A 337 38.92 1.03 23.91
N GLU A 338 40.15 1.29 23.48
CA GLU A 338 40.92 0.43 22.57
C GLU A 338 41.51 -0.79 23.28
N THR A 339 42.02 -0.62 24.50
CA THR A 339 42.66 -1.70 25.28
C THR A 339 41.67 -2.61 26.00
N THR A 340 40.49 -2.11 26.34
CA THR A 340 39.49 -2.89 27.08
C THR A 340 38.79 -3.92 26.17
N THR A 341 38.76 -5.19 26.58
CA THR A 341 38.06 -6.29 25.87
C THR A 341 36.53 -6.20 25.86
N ARG A 342 35.95 -5.14 26.43
CA ARG A 342 34.51 -4.94 26.58
C ARG A 342 33.88 -4.21 25.38
N TYR A 343 34.66 -3.44 24.63
CA TYR A 343 34.15 -2.58 23.56
C TYR A 343 34.76 -2.96 22.21
N PHE A 344 33.92 -3.00 21.17
CA PHE A 344 34.36 -3.37 19.83
C PHE A 344 33.67 -2.48 18.78
N PRO A 345 34.36 -2.14 17.68
CA PRO A 345 33.75 -1.44 16.56
C PRO A 345 32.57 -2.24 15.99
N TYR A 346 31.43 -1.57 15.82
CA TYR A 346 30.22 -2.19 15.30
C TYR A 346 30.37 -2.52 13.81
N LYS A 347 30.34 -3.81 13.48
CA LYS A 347 30.61 -4.30 12.12
C LYS A 347 29.39 -4.35 11.18
N GLY A 348 28.21 -3.89 11.62
CA GLY A 348 26.96 -3.99 10.87
C GLY A 348 26.34 -5.39 10.93
N ARG A 349 25.04 -5.52 10.62
CA ARG A 349 24.47 -6.83 10.26
C ARG A 349 25.08 -7.24 8.92
N ARG A 350 25.76 -8.40 8.87
CA ARG A 350 25.93 -9.10 7.59
C ARG A 350 24.52 -9.41 7.07
N ALA A 351 24.20 -8.95 5.86
CA ALA A 351 23.00 -9.41 5.18
C ALA A 351 22.98 -10.95 5.26
N LYS A 352 21.88 -11.54 5.74
CA LYS A 352 21.73 -12.99 5.65
C LYS A 352 21.90 -13.33 4.17
N PRO A 353 22.85 -14.19 3.78
CA PRO A 353 22.94 -14.61 2.40
C PRO A 353 21.57 -15.18 2.01
N ASN A 354 21.08 -14.71 0.86
CA ASN A 354 19.84 -15.17 0.26
C ASN A 354 19.90 -16.71 0.23
N ARG A 355 18.97 -17.40 0.89
CA ARG A 355 18.95 -18.89 0.96
C ARG A 355 18.58 -19.54 -0.38
N SER A 356 18.65 -18.80 -1.48
CA SER A 356 18.32 -19.24 -2.83
C SER A 356 19.59 -19.38 -3.68
N SER A 357 20.56 -20.15 -3.20
CA SER A 357 21.67 -20.76 -3.98
C SER A 357 22.75 -21.26 -3.03
N LYS A 358 22.52 -22.43 -2.43
CA LYS A 358 23.66 -23.30 -2.07
C LYS A 358 23.41 -24.67 -2.69
N PRO A 359 24.40 -25.24 -3.41
CA PRO A 359 24.39 -26.66 -3.75
C PRO A 359 24.32 -27.48 -2.47
N ALA A 360 23.74 -28.68 -2.56
CA ALA A 360 23.55 -29.60 -1.45
C ALA A 360 24.89 -29.94 -0.77
N GLU A 361 25.20 -29.29 0.35
CA GLU A 361 26.34 -29.65 1.20
C GLU A 361 25.92 -29.65 2.66
N THR A 362 25.95 -30.87 3.22
CA THR A 362 25.88 -31.28 4.62
C THR A 362 24.70 -30.76 5.46
N PRO A 363 23.86 -31.65 6.03
CA PRO A 363 22.78 -31.23 6.94
C PRO A 363 23.36 -30.44 8.10
N SER A 364 22.71 -29.32 8.42
CA SER A 364 23.06 -28.46 9.55
C SER A 364 23.11 -29.28 10.84
N TRP A 365 23.98 -28.94 11.79
CA TRP A 365 24.03 -29.58 13.10
C TRP A 365 22.66 -29.69 13.79
N HIS A 366 21.78 -28.69 13.58
CA HIS A 366 20.40 -28.71 14.07
C HIS A 366 19.50 -29.71 13.33
N GLU A 367 19.71 -29.88 12.02
CA GLU A 367 19.00 -30.88 11.21
C GLU A 367 19.48 -32.29 11.58
N GLN A 368 20.78 -32.48 11.85
CA GLN A 368 21.33 -33.74 12.35
C GLN A 368 20.77 -34.11 13.73
N GLN A 369 20.69 -33.15 14.66
CA GLN A 369 20.08 -33.39 15.97
C GLN A 369 18.58 -33.71 15.88
N LEU A 370 17.87 -33.08 14.95
CA LEU A 370 16.45 -33.35 14.71
C LEU A 370 16.25 -34.77 14.16
N GLU A 371 17.04 -35.15 13.17
CA GLU A 371 16.97 -36.48 12.54
C GLU A 371 17.36 -37.59 13.54
N ASP A 372 18.41 -37.37 14.34
CA ASP A 372 18.81 -38.30 15.38
C ASP A 372 17.73 -38.48 16.47
N ALA A 373 17.04 -37.40 16.85
CA ALA A 373 15.93 -37.46 17.79
C ALA A 373 14.73 -38.24 17.22
N ARG A 374 14.35 -37.98 15.95
CA ARG A 374 13.30 -38.73 15.25
C ARG A 374 13.68 -40.20 15.08
N GLY A 375 14.91 -40.49 14.69
CA GLY A 375 15.43 -41.85 14.54
C GLY A 375 15.51 -42.63 15.86
N ARG A 376 15.74 -41.95 17.00
CA ARG A 376 15.62 -42.58 18.34
C ARG A 376 14.18 -42.94 18.68
N ILE A 377 13.23 -42.06 18.41
CA ILE A 377 11.80 -42.32 18.63
C ILE A 377 11.32 -43.48 17.75
N SER A 378 11.63 -43.46 16.45
CA SER A 378 11.21 -44.50 15.50
C SER A 378 11.78 -45.88 15.85
N ARG A 379 13.05 -45.96 16.27
CA ARG A 379 13.67 -47.23 16.71
C ARG A 379 13.02 -47.78 17.97
N ALA A 380 12.75 -46.92 18.97
CA ALA A 380 12.09 -47.34 20.20
C ALA A 380 10.69 -47.91 19.92
N ILE A 381 9.94 -47.29 19.01
CA ILE A 381 8.62 -47.78 18.61
C ILE A 381 8.72 -49.09 17.83
N ALA A 382 9.67 -49.21 16.90
CA ALA A 382 9.87 -50.45 16.15
C ALA A 382 10.16 -51.64 17.09
N LEU A 383 11.05 -51.45 18.07
CA LEU A 383 11.34 -52.48 19.08
C LEU A 383 10.12 -52.83 19.95
N MET A 384 9.30 -51.85 20.31
CA MET A 384 8.06 -52.07 21.07
C MET A 384 6.99 -52.78 20.23
N LEU A 385 6.94 -52.55 18.92
CA LEU A 385 6.06 -53.27 18.00
C LEU A 385 6.54 -54.72 17.80
N GLU A 386 7.84 -54.93 17.62
CA GLU A 386 8.44 -56.27 17.48
C GLU A 386 8.25 -57.13 18.74
N SER A 387 8.31 -56.53 19.92
CA SER A 387 8.06 -57.19 21.21
C SER A 387 6.59 -57.24 21.62
N ASN A 388 5.67 -56.74 20.77
CA ASN A 388 4.23 -56.64 21.00
C ASN A 388 3.85 -55.93 22.32
N ALA A 389 4.72 -55.02 22.77
CA ALA A 389 4.64 -54.32 24.05
C ALA A 389 4.18 -52.86 23.92
N LEU A 390 3.82 -52.39 22.71
CA LEU A 390 3.40 -51.00 22.49
C LEU A 390 2.00 -50.75 23.10
N PRO A 391 1.87 -49.89 24.14
CA PRO A 391 0.57 -49.65 24.78
C PRO A 391 -0.43 -48.97 23.84
N ILE A 392 -1.73 -49.18 24.03
CA ILE A 392 -2.76 -48.54 23.16
C ILE A 392 -2.99 -47.07 23.54
N GLY A 393 -2.97 -46.75 24.83
CA GLY A 393 -3.23 -45.41 25.36
C GLY A 393 -2.04 -44.46 25.25
N ALA A 394 -2.29 -43.19 24.91
CA ALA A 394 -1.27 -42.15 24.74
C ALA A 394 -0.38 -41.97 25.98
N THR A 395 -0.98 -41.95 27.17
CA THR A 395 -0.25 -41.79 28.45
C THR A 395 0.68 -42.97 28.73
N ALA A 396 0.22 -44.20 28.47
CA ALA A 396 1.02 -45.41 28.67
C ALA A 396 2.18 -45.49 27.65
N ARG A 397 1.98 -45.08 26.39
CA ARG A 397 3.05 -44.94 25.39
C ARG A 397 4.10 -43.91 25.81
N PHE A 398 3.65 -42.75 26.32
CA PHE A 398 4.56 -41.71 26.78
C PHE A 398 5.45 -42.21 27.92
N SER A 399 4.89 -42.92 28.91
CA SER A 399 5.68 -43.53 29.98
C SER A 399 6.68 -44.55 29.45
N ALA A 400 6.25 -45.47 28.59
CA ALA A 400 7.12 -46.51 28.02
C ALA A 400 8.29 -45.93 27.18
N LEU A 401 8.03 -44.87 26.40
CA LEU A 401 9.07 -44.19 25.61
C LEU A 401 10.03 -43.36 26.49
N THR A 402 9.53 -42.83 27.61
CA THR A 402 10.37 -42.12 28.58
C THR A 402 11.26 -43.10 29.35
N GLU A 403 10.75 -44.28 29.72
CA GLU A 403 11.50 -45.39 30.30
C GLU A 403 12.58 -45.93 29.36
N SER A 404 12.38 -45.80 28.05
CA SER A 404 13.37 -46.12 27.00
C SER A 404 14.45 -45.04 26.81
N GLY A 405 14.49 -44.02 27.70
CA GLY A 405 15.53 -42.99 27.72
C GLY A 405 15.27 -41.77 26.83
N ILE A 406 14.03 -41.58 26.34
CA ILE A 406 13.67 -40.42 25.51
C ILE A 406 13.07 -39.32 26.40
N GLY A 407 13.67 -38.13 26.39
CA GLY A 407 13.18 -37.01 27.20
C GLY A 407 11.77 -36.56 26.80
N GLY A 408 10.89 -36.32 27.78
CA GLY A 408 9.49 -35.94 27.55
C GLY A 408 9.30 -34.72 26.65
N ALA A 409 10.17 -33.70 26.76
CA ALA A 409 10.13 -32.53 25.89
C ALA A 409 10.38 -32.85 24.40
N THR A 410 11.21 -33.86 24.13
CA THR A 410 11.48 -34.37 22.77
C THR A 410 10.27 -35.13 22.22
N LEU A 411 9.59 -35.93 23.06
CA LEU A 411 8.35 -36.62 22.69
C LEU A 411 7.22 -35.63 22.37
N TYR A 412 7.02 -34.58 23.19
CA TYR A 412 6.02 -33.55 22.92
C TYR A 412 6.26 -32.78 21.62
N ARG A 413 7.52 -32.63 21.21
CA ARG A 413 7.90 -31.97 19.94
C ARG A 413 7.64 -32.84 18.71
N HIS A 414 7.61 -34.17 18.87
CA HIS A 414 7.49 -35.16 17.78
C HIS A 414 6.30 -36.10 17.98
N LYS A 415 5.12 -35.56 18.33
CA LYS A 415 3.88 -36.34 18.55
C LYS A 415 3.46 -37.14 17.31
N ASP A 416 3.82 -36.65 16.13
CA ASP A 416 3.56 -37.27 14.83
C ASP A 416 4.12 -38.71 14.73
N LEU A 417 5.16 -39.03 15.50
CA LEU A 417 5.83 -40.33 15.40
C LEU A 417 5.30 -41.39 16.37
N TRP A 418 4.63 -41.03 17.46
CA TRP A 418 4.31 -41.98 18.54
C TRP A 418 2.90 -41.88 19.11
N HIS A 419 2.25 -40.72 18.99
CA HIS A 419 0.96 -40.47 19.64
C HIS A 419 -0.16 -41.18 18.86
N PRO A 420 -1.04 -41.97 19.53
CA PRO A 420 -2.07 -42.76 18.84
C PRO A 420 -2.96 -41.93 17.91
N GLU A 421 -3.39 -40.74 18.35
CA GLU A 421 -4.25 -39.84 17.54
C GLU A 421 -3.62 -39.38 16.23
N TYR A 422 -2.28 -39.31 16.16
CA TYR A 422 -1.56 -38.87 14.95
C TYR A 422 -1.17 -40.05 14.06
N LEU A 423 -1.33 -41.29 14.54
CA LEU A 423 -1.02 -42.53 13.83
C LEU A 423 -2.27 -43.25 13.31
N MET A 424 -3.46 -42.89 13.78
CA MET A 424 -4.72 -43.40 13.24
C MET A 424 -5.11 -42.62 11.97
N PRO A 425 -5.46 -43.29 10.86
CA PRO A 425 -6.02 -42.62 9.70
C PRO A 425 -7.33 -41.94 10.12
N ALA A 426 -7.44 -40.64 9.88
CA ALA A 426 -8.69 -39.93 10.06
C ALA A 426 -9.77 -40.62 9.22
N ASN A 427 -10.88 -41.02 9.85
CA ASN A 427 -12.11 -41.26 9.13
C ASN A 427 -12.41 -40.02 8.28
N PRO A 428 -12.77 -40.16 6.98
CA PRO A 428 -13.26 -39.01 6.23
C PRO A 428 -14.44 -38.40 7.00
N PRO A 429 -14.56 -37.06 7.02
CA PRO A 429 -15.62 -36.39 7.75
C PRO A 429 -17.00 -36.92 7.30
N PRO A 430 -17.97 -36.99 8.23
CA PRO A 430 -19.29 -37.54 7.94
C PRO A 430 -19.94 -36.79 6.78
N TYR A 431 -20.44 -37.54 5.80
CA TYR A 431 -21.33 -37.00 4.77
C TYR A 431 -22.53 -36.33 5.47
N PRO A 432 -22.87 -35.07 5.15
CA PRO A 432 -24.13 -34.49 5.58
C PRO A 432 -25.29 -35.26 4.91
N PRO A 433 -26.43 -35.43 5.60
CA PRO A 433 -27.56 -36.23 5.12
C PRO A 433 -28.12 -35.64 3.82
N GLY A 434 -28.26 -36.48 2.81
CA GLY A 434 -28.93 -36.12 1.56
C GLY A 434 -30.44 -36.14 1.73
N LEU A 435 -31.08 -35.00 1.45
CA LEU A 435 -32.43 -34.90 0.91
C LEU A 435 -32.49 -33.71 -0.06
N ASP A 436 -32.60 -34.07 -1.34
CA ASP A 436 -33.34 -33.46 -2.45
C ASP A 436 -33.24 -31.96 -2.73
N ILE A 437 -32.46 -31.59 -3.75
CA ILE A 437 -32.75 -30.42 -4.59
C ILE A 437 -32.58 -30.81 -6.06
N GLU A 438 -33.67 -30.63 -6.80
CA GLU A 438 -33.81 -30.92 -8.22
C GLU A 438 -32.88 -30.08 -9.11
N ARG A 439 -32.63 -30.64 -10.30
CA ARG A 439 -32.03 -30.00 -11.45
C ARG A 439 -32.82 -28.76 -11.90
N GLU A 440 -32.10 -27.69 -12.19
CA GLU A 440 -32.22 -26.79 -13.36
C GLU A 440 -31.05 -25.77 -13.23
N GLY A 441 -30.24 -25.44 -14.22
CA GLY A 441 -30.54 -25.08 -15.60
C GLY A 441 -30.20 -23.59 -15.80
N ASN A 442 -29.19 -23.29 -16.61
CA ASN A 442 -28.80 -21.98 -17.17
C ASN A 442 -27.98 -20.97 -16.34
N ALA A 443 -26.66 -20.96 -16.59
CA ALA A 443 -25.84 -19.75 -16.57
C ALA A 443 -25.52 -19.32 -18.02
N PRO A 444 -25.86 -18.09 -18.47
CA PRO A 444 -25.57 -17.66 -19.83
C PRO A 444 -24.09 -17.30 -20.00
N LYS A 445 -23.48 -17.93 -21.01
CA LYS A 445 -22.17 -17.58 -21.57
C LYS A 445 -22.30 -16.27 -22.37
N TYR A 446 -21.48 -15.27 -22.07
CA TYR A 446 -21.34 -14.09 -22.90
C TYR A 446 -20.68 -14.44 -24.26
N PRO A 447 -21.18 -13.91 -25.39
CA PRO A 447 -20.59 -14.16 -26.70
C PRO A 447 -19.39 -13.24 -26.97
N SER A 448 -18.28 -13.87 -27.33
CA SER A 448 -17.09 -13.22 -27.89
C SER A 448 -17.42 -12.64 -29.27
N LEU A 449 -17.29 -11.32 -29.44
CA LEU A 449 -17.31 -10.67 -30.73
C LEU A 449 -15.92 -10.77 -31.39
N LEU A 450 -15.91 -11.45 -32.54
CA LEU A 450 -14.86 -11.57 -33.56
C LEU A 450 -13.80 -12.68 -33.37
N ALA A 451 -14.05 -13.81 -34.04
CA ALA A 451 -12.99 -14.65 -34.58
C ALA A 451 -13.30 -15.00 -36.05
N LEU A 452 -12.29 -14.75 -36.87
CA LEU A 452 -12.21 -14.92 -38.32
C LEU A 452 -12.70 -16.30 -38.81
N LYS A 453 -13.48 -16.31 -39.89
CA LYS A 453 -13.58 -17.47 -40.78
C LYS A 453 -12.59 -17.31 -41.93
N SER A 454 -11.46 -18.00 -41.83
CA SER A 454 -10.68 -18.44 -42.98
C SER A 454 -10.89 -19.94 -43.13
N SER A 455 -11.23 -20.34 -44.35
CA SER A 455 -11.03 -21.66 -44.96
C SER A 455 -11.83 -22.84 -44.38
N ASN A 456 -12.85 -23.29 -45.12
CA ASN A 456 -12.77 -24.52 -45.92
C ASN A 456 -14.09 -24.77 -46.69
N VAL A 457 -13.95 -24.90 -48.00
CA VAL A 457 -14.80 -25.67 -48.93
C VAL A 457 -14.05 -27.03 -49.07
N PRO A 458 -14.65 -28.24 -49.29
CA PRO A 458 -15.75 -28.51 -50.22
C PRO A 458 -16.79 -29.59 -49.83
N SER A 459 -17.77 -29.72 -50.73
CA SER A 459 -18.60 -30.90 -51.03
C SER A 459 -19.85 -31.07 -50.16
N GLY A 460 -21.06 -31.22 -50.71
CA GLY A 460 -21.46 -31.31 -52.10
C GLY A 460 -22.99 -31.39 -52.21
N LYS A 461 -23.47 -31.12 -53.43
CA LYS A 461 -24.64 -31.68 -54.11
C LYS A 461 -25.89 -31.99 -53.25
N GLU A 462 -26.98 -31.25 -53.47
CA GLU A 462 -28.03 -31.68 -54.41
C GLU A 462 -29.09 -30.58 -54.65
N LEU A 463 -29.62 -30.61 -55.87
CA LEU A 463 -30.62 -29.72 -56.46
C LEU A 463 -32.01 -30.08 -55.94
N SER A 464 -32.99 -29.19 -55.80
CA SER A 464 -33.83 -28.67 -56.91
C SER A 464 -35.05 -27.96 -56.28
N GLY A 465 -35.40 -26.76 -56.75
CA GLY A 465 -36.67 -26.48 -57.45
C GLY A 465 -37.39 -25.31 -56.77
N ALA A 466 -37.44 -24.12 -57.40
CA ALA A 466 -38.60 -23.55 -58.12
C ALA A 466 -39.83 -23.38 -57.19
N ARG A 467 -40.49 -22.24 -56.97
CA ARG A 467 -40.71 -20.91 -57.58
C ARG A 467 -41.42 -20.10 -56.46
N ASP A 468 -41.33 -18.77 -56.29
CA ASP A 468 -42.03 -17.72 -57.05
C ASP A 468 -41.81 -16.34 -56.39
N SER A 469 -42.08 -15.30 -57.17
CA SER A 469 -42.45 -13.92 -56.80
C SER A 469 -41.38 -12.91 -56.31
N ASN A 470 -40.92 -12.15 -57.29
CA ASN A 470 -41.06 -10.70 -57.47
C ASN A 470 -40.44 -9.69 -56.48
N ALA A 471 -39.87 -8.65 -57.10
CA ALA A 471 -39.07 -7.59 -56.52
C ALA A 471 -39.88 -6.48 -55.86
N GLN A 472 -39.35 -5.89 -54.78
CA GLN A 472 -39.18 -4.45 -54.64
C GLN A 472 -38.29 -4.12 -53.43
N ALA A 473 -37.26 -3.32 -53.67
CA ALA A 473 -36.31 -2.83 -52.69
C ALA A 473 -36.89 -1.61 -51.96
N ILE A 474 -36.98 -1.64 -50.62
CA ILE A 474 -37.04 -0.44 -49.76
C ILE A 474 -36.37 -0.74 -48.40
N SER A 475 -35.23 -0.07 -48.17
CA SER A 475 -34.71 0.47 -46.90
C SER A 475 -34.97 -0.29 -45.59
N SER A 476 -33.95 -1.00 -45.07
CA SER A 476 -33.92 -1.52 -43.69
C SER A 476 -32.59 -1.26 -42.97
N ASN A 477 -31.93 -0.13 -43.19
CA ASN A 477 -30.78 0.31 -42.38
C ASN A 477 -31.17 1.32 -41.27
N THR A 478 -32.45 1.64 -41.14
CA THR A 478 -32.95 2.63 -40.15
C THR A 478 -33.53 1.96 -38.90
N GLN A 479 -33.80 0.64 -38.93
CA GLN A 479 -34.46 -0.09 -37.84
C GLN A 479 -33.46 -0.55 -36.76
N GLU A 480 -32.34 -1.17 -37.15
CA GLU A 480 -31.31 -1.65 -36.20
C GLU A 480 -30.62 -0.51 -35.42
N ASN A 481 -30.51 0.69 -36.02
CA ASN A 481 -29.95 1.86 -35.34
C ASN A 481 -30.94 2.52 -34.37
N ARG A 482 -32.26 2.31 -34.56
CA ARG A 482 -33.29 2.79 -33.62
C ARG A 482 -33.38 1.89 -32.40
N GLU A 483 -33.28 0.57 -32.59
CA GLU A 483 -33.31 -0.40 -31.49
C GLU A 483 -32.10 -0.27 -30.55
N GLY A 484 -30.91 0.05 -31.09
CA GLY A 484 -29.73 0.35 -30.26
C GLY A 484 -29.86 1.64 -29.44
N VAL A 485 -30.49 2.68 -30.01
CA VAL A 485 -30.73 3.96 -29.31
C VAL A 485 -31.85 3.81 -28.26
N GLU A 486 -32.89 3.04 -28.56
CA GLU A 486 -33.96 2.71 -27.61
C GLU A 486 -33.46 1.84 -26.46
N PHE A 487 -32.58 0.87 -26.71
CA PHE A 487 -31.92 0.08 -25.67
C PHE A 487 -31.05 0.94 -24.74
N VAL A 488 -30.29 1.89 -25.29
CA VAL A 488 -29.50 2.84 -24.49
C VAL A 488 -30.41 3.76 -23.67
N ARG A 489 -31.51 4.24 -24.26
CA ARG A 489 -32.49 5.09 -23.57
C ARG A 489 -33.22 4.33 -22.46
N GLN A 490 -33.54 3.06 -22.67
CA GLN A 490 -34.13 2.17 -21.68
C GLN A 490 -33.16 1.86 -20.54
N LYS A 491 -31.88 1.63 -20.84
CA LYS A 491 -30.85 1.46 -19.81
C LYS A 491 -30.57 2.74 -19.03
N LEU A 492 -30.64 3.91 -19.66
CA LEU A 492 -30.58 5.20 -18.97
C LEU A 492 -31.80 5.42 -18.06
N ALA A 493 -33.00 5.08 -18.51
CA ALA A 493 -34.22 5.16 -17.70
C ALA A 493 -34.18 4.18 -16.50
N GLU A 494 -33.71 2.95 -16.68
CA GLU A 494 -33.49 2.01 -15.57
C GLU A 494 -32.44 2.52 -14.57
N VAL A 495 -31.38 3.18 -15.04
CA VAL A 495 -30.38 3.81 -14.16
C VAL A 495 -30.99 5.00 -13.42
N GLU A 496 -31.80 5.82 -14.07
CA GLU A 496 -32.52 6.94 -13.45
C GLU A 496 -33.54 6.46 -12.41
N GLU A 497 -34.30 5.41 -12.68
CA GLU A 497 -35.26 4.80 -11.75
C GLU A 497 -34.56 4.17 -10.55
N VAL A 498 -33.45 3.44 -10.76
CA VAL A 498 -32.64 2.89 -9.67
C VAL A 498 -32.00 4.01 -8.84
N GLN A 499 -31.60 5.12 -9.47
CA GLN A 499 -31.13 6.31 -8.76
C GLN A 499 -32.24 7.05 -8.01
N ALA A 500 -33.46 7.08 -8.54
CA ALA A 500 -34.63 7.69 -7.89
C ALA A 500 -35.09 6.86 -6.67
N TYR A 501 -35.12 5.53 -6.81
CA TYR A 501 -35.41 4.59 -5.72
C TYR A 501 -34.36 4.67 -4.60
N LYS A 502 -33.07 4.77 -4.95
CA LYS A 502 -31.99 4.96 -3.96
C LYS A 502 -32.07 6.31 -3.24
N ARG A 503 -32.45 7.38 -3.94
CA ARG A 503 -32.73 8.69 -3.33
C ARG A 503 -33.96 8.63 -2.41
N ALA A 504 -34.98 7.84 -2.74
CA ALA A 504 -36.16 7.60 -1.91
C ALA A 504 -35.88 6.73 -0.67
N ALA A 505 -34.97 5.76 -0.74
CA ALA A 505 -34.52 4.98 0.41
C ALA A 505 -33.56 5.79 1.33
N GLN A 506 -32.77 6.69 0.75
CA GLN A 506 -31.95 7.66 1.49
C GLN A 506 -32.82 8.67 2.24
N LEU A 507 -33.94 9.09 1.64
CA LEU A 507 -35.03 9.87 2.22
C LEU A 507 -35.60 9.30 3.53
N GLU A 508 -35.95 8.00 3.56
CA GLU A 508 -36.55 7.36 4.74
C GLU A 508 -35.57 7.24 5.93
N LEU A 509 -34.28 7.07 5.65
CA LEU A 509 -33.22 7.03 6.66
C LEU A 509 -32.86 8.44 7.22
N TRP A 510 -33.19 9.51 6.49
CA TRP A 510 -32.96 10.91 6.88
C TRP A 510 -34.04 11.48 7.81
N HIS A 511 -35.11 10.73 8.10
CA HIS A 511 -36.25 11.19 8.88
C HIS A 511 -36.01 11.31 10.40
N THR A 512 -34.89 10.81 10.93
CA THR A 512 -34.62 10.85 12.37
C THR A 512 -33.69 12.02 12.73
N HIS A 513 -34.32 13.20 12.84
CA HIS A 513 -33.85 14.44 13.47
C HIS A 513 -32.97 15.37 12.63
N PHE A 514 -33.62 16.26 11.88
CA PHE A 514 -32.97 17.47 11.37
C PHE A 514 -32.62 18.41 12.53
N CYS A 515 -31.33 18.61 12.77
CA CYS A 515 -30.84 19.69 13.62
C CYS A 515 -31.06 21.03 12.90
N PRO A 516 -31.55 22.09 13.57
CA PRO A 516 -31.74 23.43 12.98
C PRO A 516 -30.49 23.96 12.25
N ALA A 517 -29.29 23.67 12.76
CA ALA A 517 -28.03 24.06 12.12
C ALA A 517 -27.82 23.41 10.74
N HIS A 518 -28.34 22.20 10.53
CA HIS A 518 -28.26 21.52 9.23
C HIS A 518 -29.23 22.12 8.22
N VAL A 519 -30.44 22.50 8.65
CA VAL A 519 -31.42 23.20 7.80
C VAL A 519 -30.89 24.56 7.36
N ASP A 520 -30.26 25.31 8.27
CA ASP A 520 -29.63 26.59 7.95
C ASP A 520 -28.44 26.42 6.99
N LYS A 521 -27.68 25.34 7.12
CA LYS A 521 -26.60 24.99 6.18
C LYS A 521 -27.15 24.71 4.78
N MET A 522 -28.20 23.92 4.66
CA MET A 522 -28.85 23.64 3.36
C MET A 522 -29.44 24.90 2.74
N ARG A 523 -29.98 25.83 3.55
CA ARG A 523 -30.46 27.13 3.06
C ARG A 523 -29.34 27.96 2.45
N ARG A 524 -28.19 28.05 3.13
CA ARG A 524 -26.99 28.70 2.57
C ARG A 524 -26.50 28.02 1.29
N TRP A 525 -26.67 26.70 1.20
CA TRP A 525 -26.29 25.94 0.01
C TRP A 525 -27.18 26.25 -1.20
N LEU A 526 -28.48 26.40 -0.97
CA LEU A 526 -29.42 26.83 -2.01
C LEU A 526 -29.13 28.25 -2.51
N GLU A 527 -28.71 29.14 -1.62
CA GLU A 527 -28.40 30.55 -1.93
C GLU A 527 -27.00 30.75 -2.56
N SER A 528 -26.19 29.69 -2.64
CA SER A 528 -24.78 29.78 -3.06
C SER A 528 -24.55 29.89 -4.57
N GLY A 529 -25.50 29.41 -5.38
CA GLY A 529 -25.33 29.32 -6.83
C GLY A 529 -24.37 28.21 -7.31
N ASP A 530 -23.81 27.38 -6.43
CA ASP A 530 -23.00 26.21 -6.81
C ASP A 530 -23.90 25.06 -7.26
N VAL A 531 -23.75 24.59 -8.50
CA VAL A 531 -24.63 23.57 -9.10
C VAL A 531 -24.70 22.28 -8.27
N ILE A 532 -23.61 21.85 -7.65
CA ILE A 532 -23.58 20.60 -6.87
C ILE A 532 -24.31 20.80 -5.54
N LEU A 533 -24.08 21.93 -4.88
CA LEU A 533 -24.60 22.19 -3.54
C LEU A 533 -26.03 22.72 -3.59
N VAL A 534 -26.41 23.44 -4.65
CA VAL A 534 -27.79 23.75 -5.00
C VAL A 534 -28.53 22.45 -5.30
N ALA A 535 -27.99 21.54 -6.11
CA ALA A 535 -28.64 20.26 -6.36
C ALA A 535 -28.82 19.43 -5.07
N GLU A 536 -27.83 19.44 -4.17
CA GLU A 536 -27.91 18.75 -2.88
C GLU A 536 -28.93 19.42 -1.93
N ALA A 537 -29.00 20.75 -1.90
CA ALA A 537 -29.97 21.52 -1.12
C ALA A 537 -31.40 21.44 -1.69
N GLU A 538 -31.58 21.46 -3.00
CA GLU A 538 -32.87 21.29 -3.69
C GLU A 538 -33.42 19.89 -3.47
N VAL A 539 -32.54 18.88 -3.53
CA VAL A 539 -32.90 17.54 -3.09
C VAL A 539 -33.33 17.61 -1.63
N PHE A 540 -32.50 18.09 -0.71
CA PHE A 540 -32.83 18.20 0.72
C PHE A 540 -34.20 18.88 1.00
N PHE A 541 -34.48 20.04 0.41
CA PHE A 541 -35.73 20.77 0.62
C PHE A 541 -36.93 20.11 -0.07
N GLY A 542 -36.74 19.57 -1.29
CA GLY A 542 -37.78 18.80 -1.98
C GLY A 542 -38.14 17.50 -1.23
N LEU A 543 -37.16 16.91 -0.55
CA LEU A 543 -37.33 15.76 0.34
C LEU A 543 -38.11 16.15 1.61
N MET A 544 -37.74 17.26 2.27
CA MET A 544 -38.47 17.81 3.42
C MET A 544 -39.93 18.16 3.12
N GLN A 545 -40.21 18.68 1.93
CA GLN A 545 -41.57 19.09 1.53
C GLN A 545 -42.47 17.87 1.34
N ARG A 546 -41.99 16.82 0.66
CA ARG A 546 -42.73 15.56 0.49
C ARG A 546 -42.96 14.81 1.81
N ALA A 547 -41.98 14.87 2.71
CA ALA A 547 -42.08 14.34 4.07
C ALA A 547 -43.15 15.06 4.93
N SER A 548 -43.37 16.35 4.69
CA SER A 548 -44.39 17.14 5.37
C SER A 548 -45.79 16.83 4.81
N ASP A 549 -45.90 16.66 3.49
CA ASP A 549 -47.16 16.30 2.81
C ASP A 549 -47.65 14.88 3.14
N TYR A 550 -46.74 13.95 3.47
CA TYR A 550 -47.06 12.58 3.90
C TYR A 550 -47.58 12.49 5.34
N ASN A 551 -47.28 13.46 6.20
CA ASN A 551 -47.78 13.51 7.59
C ASN A 551 -49.10 14.29 7.74
N LEU A 552 -49.59 14.89 6.65
CA LEU A 552 -50.85 15.66 6.57
C LEU A 552 -51.98 14.89 5.87
N ARG A 553 -51.75 13.63 5.51
CA ARG A 553 -52.76 12.65 5.07
C ARG A 553 -52.85 11.54 6.09
#